data_AF-B0G6R3-F1
#
_entry.id   AF-B0G6R3-F1
#
_cell.length_a   1.000
_cell.length_b   1.000
_cell.length_c   1.000
_cell.angle_alpha   90.00
_cell.angle_beta   90.00
_cell.angle_gamma   90.00
#
_symmetry.space_group_name_H-M   'P 1'
#
loop_
_entity.id
_entity.type
_entity.pdbx_description
1 polymer ?
#
loop_
_entity_poly.entity_id
_entity_poly.type
_entity_poly.pdbx_seq_one_letter_code
_entity_poly.pdbx_strand_id
1 'polypeptide(L)'
;MEVIMNKNQKDGNFEENLGSRVKKLRQEMNLTQAEVADALHVTPGYISNVENNRTAMSLRILIYYAKLMNTTLDSLVGSLEPAYKENALDNEVMHLVAQMNDLEKQKLINTLRIWI
;
A
#
# COMPACT_ATOMS: atom_id res chain seq x y z
N MET A 1 0.04 24.10 -37.55
CA MET A 1 0.67 22.77 -37.67
C MET A 1 1.35 22.51 -36.33
N GLU A 2 0.82 21.51 -35.62
CA GLU A 2 1.31 20.83 -34.40
C GLU A 2 1.77 21.72 -33.22
N VAL A 3 0.95 21.91 -32.17
CA VAL A 3 0.63 20.95 -31.08
C VAL A 3 1.89 20.36 -30.45
N ILE A 4 2.33 20.97 -29.34
CA ILE A 4 2.76 20.18 -28.18
C ILE A 4 1.98 20.70 -26.98
N MET A 5 0.86 20.01 -26.74
CA MET A 5 0.11 20.08 -25.51
C MET A 5 1.01 19.67 -24.35
N ASN A 6 0.99 20.49 -23.30
CA ASN A 6 1.53 20.19 -21.98
C ASN A 6 0.83 18.92 -21.43
N LYS A 7 1.47 17.76 -21.57
CA LYS A 7 1.06 16.51 -20.91
C LYS A 7 1.76 16.38 -19.56
N ASN A 8 1.50 17.32 -18.67
CA ASN A 8 1.47 17.01 -17.24
C ASN A 8 0.04 16.56 -16.89
N GLN A 9 -0.38 15.43 -17.47
CA GLN A 9 -1.42 14.63 -16.84
C GLN A 9 -0.74 13.97 -15.64
N LYS A 10 -0.91 14.58 -14.47
CA LYS A 10 -0.67 13.93 -13.19
C LYS A 10 -1.64 12.76 -13.10
N ASP A 11 -1.21 11.60 -13.56
CA ASP A 11 -1.89 10.34 -13.35
C ASP A 11 -1.99 10.08 -11.85
N GLY A 12 -3.22 9.92 -11.35
CA GLY A 12 -3.51 9.33 -10.06
C GLY A 12 -3.40 10.30 -8.88
N ASN A 13 -4.55 10.52 -8.23
CA ASN A 13 -4.68 11.22 -6.96
C ASN A 13 -4.03 10.38 -5.82
N PHE A 14 -2.70 10.35 -5.75
CA PHE A 14 -1.92 9.43 -4.89
C PHE A 14 -1.80 9.87 -3.43
N GLU A 15 -2.75 10.65 -2.91
CA GLU A 15 -2.82 10.98 -1.48
C GLU A 15 -4.24 10.82 -0.91
N GLU A 16 -4.99 9.80 -1.36
CA GLU A 16 -6.14 9.37 -0.58
C GLU A 16 -5.65 8.64 0.68
N ASN A 17 -5.58 9.37 1.80
CA ASN A 17 -5.23 8.78 3.08
C ASN A 17 -6.23 7.66 3.46
N LEU A 18 -5.74 6.66 4.21
CA LEU A 18 -6.48 5.44 4.54
C LEU A 18 -7.87 5.74 5.15
N GLY A 19 -7.99 6.77 6.00
CA GLY A 19 -9.25 7.15 6.61
C GLY A 19 -10.32 7.59 5.60
N SER A 20 -9.93 8.39 4.59
CA SER A 20 -10.85 8.80 3.52
C SER A 20 -11.31 7.60 2.70
N ARG A 21 -10.41 6.66 2.43
CA ARG A 21 -10.76 5.45 1.70
C ARG A 21 -11.69 4.52 2.48
N VAL A 22 -11.43 4.34 3.78
CA VAL A 22 -12.35 3.64 4.70
C VAL A 22 -13.75 4.25 4.60
N LYS A 23 -13.86 5.58 4.75
CA LYS A 23 -15.14 6.29 4.65
C LYS A 23 -15.84 6.05 3.32
N LYS A 24 -15.10 6.17 2.21
CA LYS A 24 -15.63 5.98 0.86
C LYS A 24 -16.18 4.57 0.65
N LEU A 25 -15.40 3.53 0.97
CA LEU A 25 -15.87 2.13 0.86
C LEU A 25 -17.11 1.88 1.73
N ARG A 26 -17.15 2.42 2.95
CA ARG A 26 -18.33 2.28 3.81
C ARG A 26 -19.58 2.85 3.14
N GLN A 27 -19.45 4.04 2.53
CA GLN A 27 -20.54 4.71 1.84
C GLN A 27 -20.97 3.97 0.57
N GLU A 28 -20.03 3.41 -0.18
CA GLU A 28 -20.32 2.56 -1.35
C GLU A 28 -21.10 1.29 -0.96
N MET A 29 -20.85 0.77 0.24
CA MET A 29 -21.60 -0.35 0.83
C MET A 29 -22.93 0.07 1.48
N ASN A 30 -23.30 1.36 1.45
CA ASN A 30 -24.48 1.93 2.09
C ASN A 30 -24.57 1.66 3.61
N LEU A 31 -23.42 1.52 4.29
CA LEU A 31 -23.36 1.28 5.73
C LEU A 31 -23.22 2.59 6.51
N THR A 32 -23.82 2.66 7.67
CA THR A 32 -23.59 3.71 8.67
C THR A 32 -22.31 3.43 9.48
N GLN A 33 -21.75 4.46 10.11
CA GLN A 33 -20.61 4.27 11.02
C GLN A 33 -20.96 3.35 12.20
N ALA A 34 -22.22 3.34 12.64
CA ALA A 34 -22.70 2.49 13.72
C ALA A 34 -22.73 1.00 13.33
N GLU A 35 -23.21 0.69 12.11
CA GLU A 35 -23.24 -0.69 11.61
C GLU A 35 -21.83 -1.26 11.42
N VAL A 36 -20.90 -0.45 10.91
CA VAL A 36 -19.48 -0.85 10.83
C VAL A 36 -18.89 -1.03 12.22
N ALA A 37 -19.18 -0.14 13.15
CA ALA A 37 -18.67 -0.24 14.52
C ALA A 37 -19.15 -1.52 15.21
N ASP A 38 -20.43 -1.85 15.06
CA ASP A 38 -21.02 -3.07 15.62
C ASP A 38 -20.36 -4.33 15.02
N ALA A 39 -20.24 -4.39 13.69
CA ALA A 39 -19.61 -5.51 12.98
C ALA A 39 -18.13 -5.73 13.35
N LEU A 40 -17.41 -4.67 13.74
CA LEU A 40 -16.01 -4.74 14.14
C LEU A 40 -15.81 -4.80 15.66
N HIS A 41 -16.89 -4.79 16.44
CA HIS A 41 -16.89 -4.72 17.90
C HIS A 41 -16.05 -3.54 18.44
N VAL A 42 -16.28 -2.35 17.87
CA VAL A 42 -15.66 -1.07 18.27
C VAL A 42 -16.75 -0.02 18.51
N THR A 43 -16.38 1.19 18.91
CA THR A 43 -17.35 2.29 19.10
C THR A 43 -17.60 3.05 17.80
N PRO A 44 -18.79 3.62 17.58
CA PRO A 44 -19.03 4.52 16.44
C PRO A 44 -18.07 5.71 16.40
N GLY A 45 -17.68 6.22 17.57
CA GLY A 45 -16.67 7.28 17.71
C GLY A 45 -15.29 6.85 17.20
N TYR A 46 -14.90 5.59 17.39
CA TYR A 46 -13.66 5.05 16.81
C TYR A 46 -13.71 5.07 15.28
N ILE A 47 -14.80 4.59 14.66
CA ILE A 47 -14.97 4.65 13.20
C ILE A 47 -14.92 6.09 12.68
N SER A 48 -15.61 7.01 13.36
CA SER A 48 -15.55 8.43 13.03
C SER A 48 -14.13 9.00 13.12
N ASN A 49 -13.36 8.65 14.16
CA ASN A 49 -11.98 9.10 14.29
C ASN A 49 -11.07 8.51 13.20
N VAL A 50 -11.26 7.25 12.82
CA VAL A 50 -10.54 6.62 11.71
C VAL A 50 -10.83 7.34 10.40
N GLU A 51 -12.11 7.55 10.07
CA GLU A 51 -12.53 8.19 8.82
C GLU A 51 -12.07 9.64 8.67
N ASN A 52 -11.81 10.31 9.81
CA ASN A 52 -11.26 11.66 9.86
C ASN A 52 -9.74 11.70 10.10
N ASN A 53 -9.05 10.57 9.97
CA ASN A 53 -7.58 10.43 10.14
C ASN A 53 -7.04 10.87 11.51
N ARG A 54 -7.87 10.80 12.55
CA ARG A 54 -7.47 11.10 13.94
C ARG A 54 -6.98 9.85 14.69
N THR A 55 -7.25 8.67 14.14
CA THR A 55 -6.86 7.39 14.75
C THR A 55 -6.52 6.38 13.67
N ALA A 56 -5.36 5.74 13.78
CA ALA A 56 -5.00 4.63 12.91
C ALA A 56 -5.72 3.35 13.32
N MET A 57 -6.06 2.52 12.33
CA MET A 57 -6.65 1.20 12.58
C MET A 57 -5.54 0.18 12.85
N SER A 58 -5.75 -0.74 13.79
CA SER A 58 -4.82 -1.86 13.97
C SER A 58 -4.93 -2.83 12.78
N LEU A 59 -3.86 -3.57 12.48
CA LEU A 59 -3.86 -4.55 11.39
C LEU A 59 -5.03 -5.55 11.50
N ARG A 60 -5.35 -5.99 12.72
CA ARG A 60 -6.48 -6.90 13.00
C ARG A 60 -7.81 -6.30 12.54
N ILE A 61 -8.11 -5.05 12.92
CA ILE A 61 -9.37 -4.40 12.54
C ILE A 61 -9.37 -4.09 11.04
N LEU A 62 -8.21 -3.77 10.44
CA LEU A 62 -8.06 -3.59 8.99
C LEU A 62 -8.42 -4.85 8.20
N ILE A 63 -7.96 -6.02 8.66
CA ILE A 63 -8.29 -7.30 8.04
C ILE A 63 -9.80 -7.57 8.14
N TYR A 64 -10.41 -7.30 9.29
CA TYR A 64 -11.87 -7.48 9.44
C TYR A 64 -12.66 -6.48 8.61
N TYR A 65 -12.20 -5.24 8.51
CA TYR A 65 -12.80 -4.23 7.65
C TYR A 65 -12.75 -4.65 6.19
N ALA A 66 -11.59 -5.11 5.70
CA ALA A 66 -11.45 -5.61 4.34
C ALA A 66 -12.43 -6.75 4.04
N LYS A 67 -12.56 -7.71 4.97
CA LYS A 67 -13.54 -8.80 4.88
C LYS A 67 -14.98 -8.29 4.84
N LEU A 68 -15.35 -7.35 5.71
CA LEU A 68 -16.68 -6.75 5.76
C LEU A 68 -17.04 -6.05 4.44
N MET A 69 -16.06 -5.40 3.82
CA MET A 69 -16.21 -4.69 2.54
C MET A 69 -16.01 -5.60 1.31
N ASN A 70 -15.83 -6.92 1.51
CA ASN A 70 -15.55 -7.90 0.44
C ASN A 70 -14.37 -7.49 -0.47
N THR A 71 -13.28 -7.02 0.14
CA THR A 71 -12.06 -6.61 -0.56
C THR A 71 -10.82 -7.23 0.08
N THR A 72 -9.67 -7.09 -0.59
CA THR A 72 -8.38 -7.52 -0.02
C THR A 72 -7.76 -6.41 0.82
N LEU A 73 -6.87 -6.79 1.75
CA LEU A 73 -6.12 -5.82 2.53
C LEU A 73 -5.28 -4.91 1.62
N ASP A 74 -4.60 -5.47 0.61
CA ASP A 74 -3.80 -4.73 -0.37
C ASP A 74 -4.64 -3.68 -1.12
N SER A 75 -5.87 -4.04 -1.49
CA SER A 75 -6.82 -3.12 -2.11
C SER A 75 -7.30 -2.04 -1.14
N LEU A 76 -7.26 -2.27 0.18
CA LEU A 76 -7.69 -1.34 1.23
C LEU A 76 -6.57 -0.45 1.80
N VAL A 77 -5.30 -0.88 1.81
CA VAL A 77 -4.14 -0.05 2.22
C VAL A 77 -3.37 0.56 1.06
N GLY A 78 -3.50 -0.01 -0.13
CA GLY A 78 -2.89 0.47 -1.37
C GLY A 78 -1.79 -0.50 -1.77
N SER A 79 -1.48 -0.55 -3.06
CA SER A 79 -0.25 -1.20 -3.52
C SER A 79 0.90 -0.62 -2.70
N LEU A 80 1.75 -1.50 -2.16
CA LEU A 80 3.04 -1.13 -1.57
C LEU A 80 3.62 0.05 -2.36
N GLU A 81 3.98 1.12 -1.65
CA GLU A 81 4.67 2.30 -2.18
C GLU A 81 5.55 1.89 -3.38
N PRO A 82 5.46 2.54 -4.56
CA PRO A 82 6.22 2.14 -5.75
C PRO A 82 7.71 1.88 -5.47
N ALA A 83 8.28 2.59 -4.49
CA ALA A 83 9.61 2.38 -3.95
C ALA A 83 9.89 0.94 -3.45
N TYR A 84 8.89 0.20 -2.97
CA TYR A 84 9.03 -1.22 -2.62
C TYR A 84 9.07 -2.12 -3.84
N LYS A 85 8.42 -1.77 -4.96
CA LYS A 85 8.50 -2.54 -6.21
C LYS A 85 9.80 -2.27 -6.96
N GLU A 86 10.20 -1.01 -7.06
CA GLU A 86 11.44 -0.62 -7.74
C GLU A 86 12.67 -1.25 -7.08
N ASN A 87 12.70 -1.30 -5.75
CA ASN A 87 13.83 -1.84 -5.01
C ASN A 87 13.66 -3.31 -4.58
N ALA A 88 12.58 -4.01 -4.98
CA ALA A 88 12.35 -5.39 -4.52
C ALA A 88 13.50 -6.33 -4.94
N LEU A 89 13.88 -6.26 -6.22
CA LEU A 89 14.98 -7.05 -6.77
C LEU A 89 16.32 -6.61 -6.19
N ASP A 90 16.55 -5.29 -6.07
CA ASP A 90 17.79 -4.76 -5.48
C ASP A 90 17.96 -5.19 -4.02
N ASN A 91 16.88 -5.20 -3.25
CA ASN A 91 16.87 -5.66 -1.86
C ASN A 91 17.11 -7.17 -1.75
N GLU A 92 16.51 -7.97 -2.64
CA GLU A 92 16.75 -9.41 -2.70
C GLU A 92 18.19 -9.73 -3.07
N VAL A 93 18.73 -9.04 -4.09
CA VAL A 93 20.14 -9.12 -4.49
C VAL A 93 21.03 -8.73 -3.31
N MET A 94 20.75 -7.63 -2.63
CA MET A 94 21.54 -7.18 -1.47
C MET A 94 21.49 -8.18 -0.32
N HIS A 95 20.34 -8.81 -0.06
CA HIS A 95 20.20 -9.85 0.95
C HIS A 95 21.06 -11.08 0.63
N LEU A 96 21.03 -11.55 -0.62
CA LEU A 96 21.85 -12.68 -1.07
C LEU A 96 23.34 -12.34 -1.01
N VAL A 97 23.73 -11.15 -1.47
CA VAL A 97 25.12 -10.66 -1.44
C VAL A 97 25.64 -10.53 -0.01
N ALA A 98 24.81 -10.13 0.94
CA ALA A 98 25.19 -10.01 2.35
C ALA A 98 25.60 -11.36 2.98
N GLN A 99 25.10 -12.48 2.45
CA GLN A 99 25.42 -13.83 2.94
C GLN A 99 26.70 -14.41 2.30
N MET A 100 27.26 -13.76 1.28
CA MET A 100 28.42 -14.25 0.53
C MET A 100 29.75 -13.84 1.18
N ASN A 101 30.75 -14.70 1.07
CA ASN A 101 32.14 -14.35 1.39
C ASN A 101 32.79 -13.55 0.24
N ASP A 102 33.99 -13.02 0.49
CA ASP A 102 34.68 -12.14 -0.48
C ASP A 102 35.01 -12.84 -1.80
N LEU A 103 35.34 -14.14 -1.76
CA LEU A 103 35.61 -14.92 -2.97
C LEU A 103 34.36 -15.09 -3.84
N GLU A 104 33.21 -15.35 -3.21
CA GLU A 104 31.92 -15.48 -3.87
C GLU A 104 31.44 -14.14 -4.44
N LYS A 105 31.59 -13.04 -3.69
CA LYS A 105 31.27 -11.69 -4.18
C LYS A 105 32.11 -11.33 -5.40
N GLN A 106 33.41 -11.67 -5.39
CA GLN A 106 34.28 -11.43 -6.55
C GLN A 106 33.85 -12.23 -7.78
N LYS A 107 33.41 -13.48 -7.60
CA LYS A 107 32.83 -14.29 -8.69
C LYS A 107 31.57 -13.64 -9.25
N LEU A 108 30.65 -13.22 -8.38
CA LEU A 108 29.41 -12.56 -8.80
C LEU A 108 29.70 -11.27 -9.60
N ILE A 109 30.61 -10.42 -9.13
CA ILE A 109 31.03 -9.21 -9.86
C ILE A 109 31.56 -9.56 -11.25
N ASN A 110 32.39 -10.60 -11.36
CA ASN A 110 32.92 -11.03 -12.65
C ASN A 110 31.81 -11.56 -13.57
N THR A 111 30.82 -12.28 -13.04
CA THR A 111 29.66 -12.73 -13.82
C THR A 111 28.81 -11.56 -14.31
N LEU A 112 28.49 -10.59 -13.44
CA LEU A 112 27.67 -9.43 -13.82
C LEU A 112 28.36 -8.58 -14.89
N ARG A 113 29.69 -8.44 -14.85
CA ARG A 113 30.48 -7.76 -15.90
C ARG A 113 30.39 -8.42 -17.28
N ILE A 114 29.93 -9.66 -17.39
CA ILE A 114 29.70 -10.31 -18.69
C ILE A 114 28.37 -9.82 -19.29
N TRP A 115 27.43 -9.39 -18.45
CA TRP A 115 26.06 -9.04 -18.86
C TRP A 115 25.86 -7.55 -19.16
N ILE A 116 26.82 -6.70 -18.78
CA ILE A 116 26.78 -5.24 -18.93
C ILE A 116 27.98 -4.79 -19.75
#